data_AF-A0A7W0KV22-F1
#
_entry.id   AF-A0A7W0KV22-F1
#
_cell.length_a   1.000
_cell.length_b   1.000
_cell.length_c   1.000
_cell.angle_alpha   90.00
_cell.angle_beta   90.00
_cell.angle_gamma   90.00
#
_symmetry.space_group_name_H-M   'P 1'
#
loop_
_entity.id
_entity.type
_entity.pdbx_description
1 polymer ?
#
loop_
_entity_poly.entity_id
_entity_poly.type
_entity_poly.pdbx_seq_one_letter_code
_entity_poly.pdbx_strand_id
1 'polypeptide(L)'
;MSERVVERANHGHGLGARWCHVGAFAVAVVLAAGGCSISSENAPRDIPVDQRGQLDLADPSAGEATGASRIFLVTATGPDDGQRLQSVLRDVPADPEAVLQALLAGPNEGEFEAELRTAVPGEEELLAARLIAGTLNVDLTGAIQTLPPATLVLAVAQIVFTASEIDGVRSVRLRIEGEAGSWPDGFGELQSRPLTVYDFPGVALSAQPGYPPIPSEL
;
A
#
# COMPACT_ATOMS: atom_id res chain seq x y z
N MET A 1 -18.16 -56.64 20.04
CA MET A 1 -18.46 -57.77 20.94
C MET A 1 -17.16 -58.13 21.65
N SER A 2 -17.19 -58.20 22.99
CA SER A 2 -16.07 -58.23 23.97
C SER A 2 -15.39 -56.87 24.17
N GLU A 3 -15.62 -56.07 25.22
CA GLU A 3 -15.89 -56.33 26.65
C GLU A 3 -14.85 -57.21 27.33
N ARG A 4 -14.07 -56.63 28.25
CA ARG A 4 -13.78 -57.05 29.65
C ARG A 4 -12.81 -56.01 30.27
N VAL A 5 -13.17 -55.23 31.31
CA VAL A 5 -13.25 -55.60 32.75
C VAL A 5 -11.82 -55.74 33.32
N VAL A 6 -11.34 -55.14 34.42
CA VAL A 6 -11.84 -54.29 35.53
C VAL A 6 -10.68 -54.18 36.55
N GLU A 7 -10.71 -53.16 37.44
CA GLU A 7 -10.03 -53.09 38.77
C GLU A 7 -8.48 -53.14 38.84
N ARG A 8 -7.79 -52.44 39.74
CA ARG A 8 -8.10 -52.18 41.15
C ARG A 8 -7.22 -51.02 41.68
N ALA A 9 -7.81 -50.27 42.62
CA ALA A 9 -7.13 -49.36 43.53
C ALA A 9 -6.10 -50.10 44.43
N ASN A 10 -5.10 -49.40 44.99
CA ASN A 10 -5.19 -48.85 46.34
C ASN A 10 -3.83 -48.43 46.95
N HIS A 11 -3.84 -47.23 47.56
CA HIS A 11 -3.17 -46.80 48.80
C HIS A 11 -1.65 -46.92 49.01
N GLY A 12 -1.07 -45.76 49.35
CA GLY A 12 0.10 -45.61 50.20
C GLY A 12 0.07 -44.26 50.93
N HIS A 13 -0.53 -44.24 52.12
CA HIS A 13 -0.41 -43.17 53.11
C HIS A 13 1.03 -43.11 53.67
N GLY A 14 1.56 -41.91 53.86
CA GLY A 14 2.78 -41.65 54.64
C GLY A 14 2.68 -40.32 55.36
N LEU A 15 2.50 -40.39 56.68
CA LEU A 15 2.40 -39.28 57.64
C LEU A 15 3.73 -38.54 57.86
N GLY A 16 3.62 -37.28 58.32
CA GLY A 16 4.63 -36.57 59.10
C GLY A 16 5.08 -35.28 58.42
N ALA A 17 5.14 -34.11 59.04
CA ALA A 17 5.08 -33.75 60.44
C ALA A 17 4.55 -32.30 60.56
N ARG A 18 3.85 -32.06 61.66
CA ARG A 18 3.30 -30.76 62.06
C ARG A 18 4.42 -29.99 62.73
N TRP A 19 4.81 -28.82 62.23
CA TRP A 19 5.54 -27.83 63.03
C TRP A 19 4.95 -26.43 62.85
N CYS A 20 4.54 -25.88 63.98
CA CYS A 20 4.06 -24.53 64.18
C CYS A 20 5.14 -23.52 63.81
N HIS A 21 4.87 -22.67 62.83
CA HIS A 21 5.37 -21.30 62.83
C HIS A 21 4.20 -20.36 62.57
N VAL A 22 3.51 -20.04 63.68
CA VAL A 22 2.73 -18.82 63.82
C VAL A 22 3.69 -17.64 63.61
N GLY A 23 3.40 -16.78 62.65
CA GLY A 23 4.06 -15.48 62.51
C GLY A 23 4.68 -15.22 61.15
N ALA A 24 3.85 -14.92 60.15
CA ALA A 24 4.24 -14.07 59.00
C ALA A 24 2.97 -13.66 58.22
N PHE A 25 1.98 -13.09 58.91
CA PHE A 25 0.82 -12.48 58.28
C PHE A 25 1.12 -11.01 57.96
N ALA A 26 2.05 -10.78 57.04
CA ALA A 26 2.28 -9.48 56.42
C ALA A 26 3.16 -9.68 55.18
N VAL A 27 2.77 -9.06 54.07
CA VAL A 27 3.52 -8.96 52.79
C VAL A 27 3.30 -10.12 51.80
N ALA A 28 2.17 -10.11 51.09
CA ALA A 28 2.05 -10.70 49.74
C ALA A 28 0.76 -10.24 49.01
N VAL A 29 0.58 -8.92 48.82
CA VAL A 29 -0.56 -8.37 48.03
C VAL A 29 -0.12 -7.44 46.88
N VAL A 30 1.17 -7.28 46.56
CA VAL A 30 1.62 -6.23 45.61
C VAL A 30 2.26 -6.78 44.33
N LEU A 31 1.56 -7.63 43.59
CA LEU A 31 1.98 -8.03 42.22
C LEU A 31 0.81 -7.92 41.25
N ALA A 32 0.27 -6.71 41.10
CA ALA A 32 -0.66 -6.36 40.04
C ALA A 32 -0.15 -5.14 39.26
N ALA A 33 -0.14 -5.27 37.93
CA ALA A 33 -0.07 -4.20 36.93
C ALA A 33 1.28 -3.48 36.71
N GLY A 34 2.25 -4.19 36.12
CA GLY A 34 3.28 -3.57 35.28
C GLY A 34 2.82 -3.45 33.83
N GLY A 35 1.77 -2.67 33.58
CA GLY A 35 1.34 -2.30 32.22
C GLY A 35 1.79 -0.87 31.93
N CYS A 36 2.52 -0.65 30.84
CA CYS A 36 2.81 0.71 30.36
C CYS A 36 1.53 1.30 29.76
N SER A 37 0.65 1.87 30.58
CA SER A 37 -0.47 2.68 30.07
C SER A 37 0.09 4.04 29.64
N ILE A 38 0.26 4.24 28.34
CA ILE A 38 0.36 5.59 27.80
C ILE A 38 -1.01 6.24 27.96
N SER A 39 -1.10 7.23 28.85
CA SER A 39 -2.36 7.97 29.05
C SER A 39 -2.56 8.87 27.84
N SER A 40 -3.75 8.85 27.25
CA SER A 40 -4.11 9.82 26.22
C SER A 40 -4.02 11.22 26.83
N GLU A 41 -3.13 12.05 26.30
CA GLU A 41 -2.98 13.43 26.73
C GLU A 41 -4.25 14.19 26.32
N ASN A 42 -5.01 14.68 27.30
CA ASN A 42 -6.40 15.11 27.10
C ASN A 42 -6.52 16.59 26.64
N ALA A 43 -5.39 17.27 26.41
CA ALA A 43 -5.35 18.64 25.94
C ALA A 43 -4.02 18.92 25.19
N PRO A 44 -4.05 19.78 24.16
CA PRO A 44 -2.83 20.26 23.51
C PRO A 44 -1.94 21.00 24.51
N ARG A 45 -0.67 20.58 24.64
CA ARG A 45 0.37 21.30 25.39
C ARG A 45 1.18 22.18 24.44
N ASP A 46 1.50 23.40 24.87
CA ASP A 46 2.45 24.25 24.15
C ASP A 46 3.86 23.68 24.27
N ILE A 47 4.57 23.58 23.14
CA ILE A 47 5.97 23.18 23.13
C ILE A 47 6.84 24.41 23.48
N PRO A 48 7.68 24.33 24.53
CA PRO A 48 8.62 25.39 24.89
C PRO A 48 9.53 25.77 23.72
N VAL A 49 9.88 27.05 23.59
CA VAL A 49 10.69 27.56 22.47
C VAL A 49 12.03 26.82 22.33
N ASP A 50 12.63 26.39 23.43
CA ASP A 50 13.88 25.62 23.48
C ASP A 50 13.76 24.18 22.97
N GLN A 51 12.54 23.64 22.87
CA GLN A 51 12.25 22.29 22.35
C GLN A 51 11.67 22.33 20.92
N ARG A 52 11.45 23.53 20.37
CA ARG A 52 11.05 23.68 18.97
C ARG A 52 12.30 23.47 18.12
N GLY A 53 12.27 22.46 17.25
CA GLY A 53 13.32 22.29 16.24
C GLY A 53 13.45 23.57 15.43
N GLN A 54 14.68 24.07 15.29
CA GLN A 54 14.95 25.25 14.49
C GLN A 54 14.81 24.88 13.02
N LEU A 55 13.67 25.26 12.42
CA LEU A 55 13.47 25.21 10.98
C LEU A 55 14.32 26.34 10.39
N ASP A 56 15.52 26.01 9.94
CA ASP A 56 16.38 26.95 9.22
C ASP A 56 15.86 27.09 7.78
N LEU A 57 14.94 28.05 7.60
CA LEU A 57 14.36 28.38 6.29
C LEU A 57 15.34 29.14 5.38
N ALA A 58 16.57 29.36 5.83
CA ALA A 58 17.60 30.12 5.12
C ALA A 58 18.70 29.23 4.50
N ASP A 59 18.53 27.90 4.50
CA ASP A 59 19.45 27.00 3.81
C ASP A 59 19.30 27.19 2.29
N PRO A 60 20.31 27.71 1.56
CA PRO A 60 20.25 27.83 0.10
C PRO A 60 20.28 26.46 -0.61
N SER A 61 20.48 25.36 0.13
CA SER A 61 20.23 23.99 -0.33
C SER A 61 18.77 23.53 -0.18
N ALA A 62 17.88 24.37 0.37
CA ALA A 62 16.45 24.23 0.14
C ALA A 62 16.13 24.59 -1.31
N GLY A 63 16.56 23.73 -2.24
CA GLY A 63 15.92 23.64 -3.53
C GLY A 63 14.42 23.47 -3.30
N GLU A 64 13.59 24.06 -4.16
CA GLU A 64 12.18 23.69 -4.24
C GLU A 64 12.10 22.17 -4.11
N ALA A 65 11.28 21.67 -3.18
CA ALA A 65 11.07 20.23 -3.08
C ALA A 65 10.61 19.78 -4.47
N THR A 66 11.50 19.17 -5.25
CA THR A 66 11.13 18.45 -6.45
C THR A 66 10.12 17.42 -5.97
N GLY A 67 8.85 17.67 -6.28
CA GLY A 67 7.75 17.00 -5.58
C GLY A 67 7.89 15.50 -5.76
N ALA A 68 7.95 14.73 -4.68
CA ALA A 68 7.93 13.28 -4.81
C ALA A 68 6.58 12.86 -5.42
N SER A 69 6.61 12.41 -6.67
CA SER A 69 5.42 12.02 -7.43
C SER A 69 5.19 10.53 -7.34
N ARG A 70 3.94 10.09 -7.45
CA ARG A 70 3.57 8.68 -7.34
C ARG A 70 3.40 8.05 -8.73
N ILE A 71 3.99 6.88 -8.94
CA ILE A 71 3.70 6.02 -10.09
C ILE A 71 3.21 4.66 -9.61
N PHE A 72 2.56 3.91 -10.49
CA PHE A 72 2.12 2.54 -10.19
C PHE A 72 2.94 1.52 -10.98
N LEU A 73 3.41 0.50 -10.29
CA LEU A 73 4.13 -0.65 -10.84
C LEU A 73 3.37 -1.94 -10.58
N VAL A 74 3.67 -2.98 -11.34
CA VAL A 74 3.01 -4.28 -11.27
C VAL A 74 3.72 -5.15 -10.23
N THR A 75 2.99 -5.71 -9.28
CA THR A 75 3.53 -6.69 -8.34
C THR A 75 3.76 -8.03 -9.01
N ALA A 76 4.73 -8.80 -8.51
CA ALA A 76 4.80 -10.21 -8.83
C ALA A 76 3.49 -10.93 -8.45
N THR A 77 3.17 -11.98 -9.18
CA THR A 77 2.00 -12.83 -8.92
C THR A 77 2.16 -13.50 -7.55
N GLY A 78 1.37 -13.07 -6.57
CA GLY A 78 1.24 -13.78 -5.29
C GLY A 78 0.44 -15.09 -5.46
N PRO A 79 0.54 -16.03 -4.50
CA PRO A 79 -0.10 -17.35 -4.60
C PRO A 79 -1.63 -17.30 -4.77
N ASP A 80 -2.30 -16.26 -4.28
CA ASP A 80 -3.77 -16.17 -4.28
C ASP A 80 -4.36 -14.95 -5.00
N ASP A 81 -3.55 -13.97 -5.42
CA ASP A 81 -4.06 -12.64 -5.79
C ASP A 81 -3.79 -12.19 -7.23
N GLY A 82 -3.05 -12.94 -8.06
CA GLY A 82 -2.72 -12.44 -9.41
C GLY A 82 -1.85 -11.18 -9.38
N GLN A 83 -1.64 -10.54 -10.53
CA GLN A 83 -0.90 -9.27 -10.61
C GLN A 83 -1.79 -8.10 -10.16
N ARG A 84 -1.21 -7.18 -9.41
CA ARG A 84 -1.85 -5.95 -8.91
C ARG A 84 -0.94 -4.76 -9.12
N LEU A 85 -1.50 -3.56 -9.02
CA LEU A 85 -0.74 -2.32 -9.07
C LEU A 85 -0.36 -1.85 -7.66
N GLN A 86 0.92 -1.59 -7.46
CA GLN A 86 1.48 -1.01 -6.24
C GLN A 86 2.03 0.37 -6.55
N SER A 87 1.68 1.35 -5.71
CA SER A 87 2.23 2.69 -5.83
C SER A 87 3.64 2.77 -5.25
N VAL A 88 4.52 3.52 -5.93
CA VAL A 88 5.87 3.87 -5.48
C VAL A 88 6.11 5.37 -5.67
N LEU A 89 7.02 5.94 -4.89
CA LEU A 89 7.40 7.36 -4.99
C LEU A 89 8.58 7.53 -5.94
N ARG A 90 8.57 8.61 -6.71
CA ARG A 90 9.62 9.01 -7.65
C ARG A 90 10.01 10.47 -7.39
N ASP A 91 11.31 10.72 -7.41
CA ASP A 91 11.86 12.06 -7.32
C ASP A 91 11.84 12.72 -8.71
N VAL A 92 10.65 13.11 -9.15
CA VAL A 92 10.40 13.80 -10.41
C VAL A 92 9.33 14.87 -10.18
N PRO A 93 9.41 16.04 -10.85
CA PRO A 93 8.39 17.07 -10.71
C PRO A 93 6.96 16.54 -10.92
N ALA A 94 6.00 17.15 -10.25
CA ALA A 94 4.59 16.75 -10.30
C ALA A 94 3.85 17.16 -11.58
N ASP A 95 4.57 17.52 -12.65
CA ASP A 95 3.96 17.81 -13.94
C ASP A 95 3.66 16.53 -14.73
N PRO A 96 2.65 16.54 -15.63
CA PRO A 96 2.20 15.33 -16.29
C PRO A 96 3.24 14.61 -17.15
N GLU A 97 4.14 15.35 -17.81
CA GLU A 97 5.14 14.75 -18.70
C GLU A 97 6.20 14.03 -17.89
N ALA A 98 6.72 14.66 -16.83
CA ALA A 98 7.73 14.06 -15.95
C ALA A 98 7.23 12.78 -15.26
N VAL A 99 6.00 12.79 -14.73
CA VAL A 99 5.41 11.63 -14.04
C VAL A 99 5.20 10.46 -15.00
N LEU A 100 4.66 10.72 -16.20
CA LEU A 100 4.43 9.66 -17.18
C LEU A 100 5.74 9.15 -17.78
N GLN A 101 6.74 10.00 -18.02
CA GLN A 101 8.07 9.55 -18.44
C GLN A 101 8.73 8.66 -17.38
N ALA A 102 8.57 9.00 -16.09
CA ALA A 102 9.07 8.16 -15.00
C ALA A 102 8.40 6.77 -14.98
N LEU A 103 7.11 6.69 -15.35
CA LEU A 103 6.41 5.42 -15.51
C LEU A 103 6.95 4.61 -16.70
N LEU A 104 7.11 5.25 -17.87
CA LEU A 104 7.59 4.58 -19.09
C LEU A 104 9.04 4.10 -18.97
N ALA A 105 9.87 4.78 -18.18
CA ALA A 105 11.20 4.31 -17.83
C ALA A 105 11.19 2.97 -17.06
N GLY A 106 10.06 2.58 -16.49
CA GLY A 106 9.87 1.32 -15.79
C GLY A 106 10.47 1.29 -14.37
N PRO A 107 10.50 0.10 -13.74
CA PRO A 107 11.06 -0.08 -12.41
C PRO A 107 12.56 0.26 -12.36
N ASN A 108 13.01 0.90 -11.27
CA ASN A 108 14.42 1.03 -10.98
C ASN A 108 15.00 -0.27 -10.37
N GLU A 109 16.31 -0.31 -10.12
CA GLU A 109 17.01 -1.50 -9.61
C GLU A 109 16.42 -1.99 -8.28
N GLY A 110 16.21 -1.10 -7.30
CA GLY A 110 15.65 -1.49 -6.01
C GLY A 110 14.19 -1.96 -6.08
N GLU A 111 13.39 -1.37 -6.96
CA GLU A 111 12.01 -1.83 -7.23
C GLU A 111 12.02 -3.19 -7.94
N PHE A 112 12.95 -3.44 -8.85
CA PHE A 112 13.10 -4.73 -9.51
C PHE A 112 13.53 -5.84 -8.55
N GLU A 113 14.44 -5.54 -7.62
CA GLU A 113 14.83 -6.41 -6.51
C GLU A 113 13.65 -6.68 -5.56
N ALA A 114 12.75 -5.71 -5.38
CA ALA A 114 11.47 -5.87 -4.68
C ALA A 114 10.39 -6.57 -5.53
N GLU A 115 10.76 -7.24 -6.61
CA GLU A 115 9.90 -8.01 -7.50
C GLU A 115 8.80 -7.17 -8.20
N LEU A 116 8.98 -5.86 -8.29
CA LEU A 116 8.10 -4.99 -9.07
C LEU A 116 8.48 -5.02 -10.55
N ARG A 117 7.47 -4.97 -11.40
CA ARG A 117 7.56 -5.07 -12.86
C ARG A 117 6.69 -3.97 -13.50
N THR A 118 6.66 -3.92 -14.82
CA THR A 118 5.77 -3.04 -15.59
C THR A 118 4.99 -3.87 -16.60
N ALA A 119 3.74 -3.48 -16.87
CA ALA A 119 2.97 -4.02 -17.99
C ALA A 119 3.16 -3.17 -19.26
N VAL A 120 3.68 -1.95 -19.13
CA VAL A 120 3.97 -1.06 -20.26
C VAL A 120 5.25 -1.52 -20.97
N PRO A 121 5.26 -1.66 -22.31
CA PRO A 121 6.44 -2.03 -23.10
C PRO A 121 7.57 -1.00 -22.94
N GLY A 122 8.82 -1.46 -23.02
CA GLY A 122 9.99 -0.59 -22.86
C GLY A 122 10.25 0.31 -24.07
N GLU A 123 9.68 -0.02 -25.23
CA GLU A 123 9.71 0.79 -26.45
C GLU A 123 8.55 1.80 -26.54
N GLU A 124 7.66 1.85 -25.56
CA GLU A 124 6.57 2.84 -25.54
C GLU A 124 7.12 4.22 -25.22
N GLU A 125 6.74 5.22 -26.00
CA GLU A 125 7.21 6.60 -25.82
C GLU A 125 6.04 7.57 -25.61
N LEU A 126 6.25 8.56 -24.75
CA LEU A 126 5.31 9.66 -24.55
C LEU A 126 5.54 10.73 -25.61
N LEU A 127 4.56 10.95 -26.48
CA LEU A 127 4.57 12.01 -27.48
C LEU A 127 4.10 13.35 -26.89
N ALA A 128 3.07 13.32 -26.04
CA ALA A 128 2.56 14.51 -25.35
C ALA A 128 1.71 14.15 -24.12
N ALA A 129 1.70 15.01 -23.10
CA ALA A 129 0.74 14.95 -22.00
C ALA A 129 0.14 16.33 -21.71
N ARG A 130 -1.18 16.50 -21.91
CA ARG A 130 -1.85 17.79 -21.74
C ARG A 130 -3.15 17.68 -20.94
N LEU A 131 -3.19 18.37 -19.80
CA LEU A 131 -4.38 18.51 -18.98
C LEU A 131 -5.32 19.59 -19.55
N ILE A 132 -6.55 19.20 -19.88
CA ILE A 132 -7.58 20.10 -20.41
C ILE A 132 -8.88 19.83 -19.65
N ALA A 133 -9.39 20.84 -18.93
CA ALA A 133 -10.66 20.77 -18.20
C ALA A 133 -10.80 19.52 -17.29
N GLY A 134 -9.71 19.08 -16.66
CA GLY A 134 -9.66 17.89 -15.80
C GLY A 134 -9.49 16.56 -16.53
N THR A 135 -9.37 16.55 -17.85
CA THR A 135 -8.99 15.36 -18.63
C THR A 135 -7.53 15.45 -19.05
N LEU A 136 -6.70 14.50 -18.62
CA LEU A 136 -5.33 14.37 -19.12
C LEU A 136 -5.36 13.65 -20.47
N ASN A 137 -4.97 14.34 -21.53
CA ASN A 137 -4.76 13.73 -22.84
C ASN A 137 -3.32 13.24 -22.90
N VAL A 138 -3.13 11.93 -23.00
CA VAL A 138 -1.84 11.27 -23.08
C VAL A 138 -1.71 10.69 -24.48
N ASP A 139 -0.67 11.11 -25.20
CA ASP A 139 -0.39 10.68 -26.57
C ASP A 139 0.87 9.82 -26.59
N LEU A 140 0.78 8.66 -27.23
CA LEU A 140 1.75 7.58 -27.16
C LEU A 140 2.12 7.09 -28.57
N THR A 141 3.27 6.42 -28.72
CA THR A 141 3.69 5.82 -30.00
C THR A 141 2.87 4.57 -30.36
N GLY A 142 2.37 3.85 -29.35
CA GLY A 142 1.38 2.79 -29.51
C GLY A 142 1.91 1.36 -29.50
N ALA A 143 3.11 1.12 -28.95
CA ALA A 143 3.63 -0.22 -28.70
C ALA A 143 2.70 -1.06 -27.81
N ILE A 144 2.00 -0.43 -26.86
CA ILE A 144 1.01 -1.04 -25.97
C ILE A 144 -0.10 -1.77 -26.73
N GLN A 145 -0.45 -1.34 -27.95
CA GLN A 145 -1.52 -1.97 -28.73
C GLN A 145 -1.17 -3.39 -29.20
N THR A 146 0.10 -3.76 -29.17
CA THR A 146 0.58 -5.10 -29.55
C THR A 146 0.48 -6.12 -28.41
N LEU A 147 0.15 -5.67 -27.20
CA LEU A 147 0.07 -6.51 -26.02
C LEU A 147 -1.08 -7.52 -26.10
N PRO A 148 -0.92 -8.71 -25.50
CA PRO A 148 -2.02 -9.63 -25.27
C PRO A 148 -3.16 -8.95 -24.46
N PRO A 149 -4.43 -9.31 -24.68
CA PRO A 149 -5.57 -8.59 -24.10
C PRO A 149 -5.50 -8.38 -22.57
N ALA A 150 -5.12 -9.41 -21.81
CA ALA A 150 -5.00 -9.31 -20.35
C ALA A 150 -3.87 -8.35 -19.92
N THR A 151 -2.74 -8.36 -20.63
CA THR A 151 -1.61 -7.45 -20.37
C THR A 151 -1.97 -6.02 -20.78
N LEU A 152 -2.72 -5.84 -21.87
CA LEU A 152 -3.20 -4.52 -22.31
C LEU A 152 -4.09 -3.88 -21.23
N VAL A 153 -5.04 -4.63 -20.64
CA VAL A 153 -5.87 -4.13 -19.53
C VAL A 153 -4.99 -3.62 -18.38
N LEU A 154 -3.97 -4.41 -17.98
CA LEU A 154 -3.08 -4.04 -16.89
C LEU A 154 -2.20 -2.82 -17.23
N ALA A 155 -1.70 -2.73 -18.46
CA ALA A 155 -0.90 -1.59 -18.93
C ALA A 155 -1.73 -0.30 -18.96
N VAL A 156 -2.97 -0.36 -19.49
CA VAL A 156 -3.89 0.78 -19.48
C VAL A 156 -4.21 1.19 -18.04
N ALA A 157 -4.52 0.23 -17.15
CA ALA A 157 -4.74 0.52 -15.74
C ALA A 157 -3.53 1.21 -15.11
N GLN A 158 -2.32 0.70 -15.36
CA GLN A 158 -1.06 1.24 -14.82
C GLN A 158 -0.87 2.72 -15.20
N ILE A 159 -1.14 3.07 -16.46
CA ILE A 159 -1.10 4.45 -16.95
C ILE A 159 -2.20 5.30 -16.31
N VAL A 160 -3.44 4.80 -16.25
CA VAL A 160 -4.59 5.53 -15.70
C VAL A 160 -4.41 5.83 -14.20
N PHE A 161 -3.97 4.86 -13.41
CA PHE A 161 -3.70 5.04 -11.99
C PHE A 161 -2.58 6.06 -11.76
N THR A 162 -1.47 5.94 -12.49
CA THR A 162 -0.35 6.89 -12.39
C THR A 162 -0.79 8.31 -12.79
N ALA A 163 -1.49 8.45 -13.90
CA ALA A 163 -1.98 9.73 -14.36
C ALA A 163 -2.98 10.39 -13.39
N SER A 164 -3.74 9.58 -12.65
CA SER A 164 -4.75 10.07 -11.70
C SER A 164 -4.16 10.61 -10.40
N GLU A 165 -2.87 10.36 -10.13
CA GLU A 165 -2.16 10.97 -9.00
C GLU A 165 -1.69 12.40 -9.30
N ILE A 166 -1.78 12.84 -10.56
CA ILE A 166 -1.40 14.20 -10.96
C ILE A 166 -2.54 15.16 -10.59
N ASP A 167 -2.17 16.27 -9.95
CA ASP A 167 -3.11 17.28 -9.50
C ASP A 167 -4.01 17.81 -10.64
N GLY A 168 -5.31 17.85 -10.37
CA GLY A 168 -6.31 18.32 -11.32
C GLY A 168 -6.78 17.29 -12.36
N VAL A 169 -6.15 16.12 -12.45
CA VAL A 169 -6.61 15.02 -13.30
C VAL A 169 -7.84 14.35 -12.67
N ARG A 170 -8.92 14.24 -13.46
CA ARG A 170 -10.16 13.53 -13.10
C ARG A 170 -10.43 12.33 -14.00
N SER A 171 -9.88 12.35 -15.20
CA SER A 171 -9.97 11.28 -16.17
C SER A 171 -8.83 11.35 -17.18
N VAL A 172 -8.55 10.25 -17.86
CA VAL A 172 -7.43 10.09 -18.78
C VAL A 172 -7.96 9.71 -20.16
N ARG A 173 -7.51 10.41 -21.20
CA ARG A 173 -7.77 10.07 -22.60
C ARG A 173 -6.46 9.66 -23.25
N LEU A 174 -6.34 8.37 -23.56
CA LEU A 174 -5.19 7.83 -24.27
C LEU A 174 -5.37 7.99 -25.79
N ARG A 175 -4.30 8.39 -26.46
CA ARG A 175 -4.21 8.61 -27.90
C ARG A 175 -2.97 7.91 -28.44
N ILE A 176 -3.03 7.52 -29.70
CA ILE A 176 -1.88 6.99 -30.43
C ILE A 176 -1.61 7.91 -31.61
N GLU A 177 -0.42 8.50 -31.65
CA GLU A 177 0.01 9.42 -32.70
C GLU A 177 -1.05 10.50 -33.02
N GLY A 178 -1.66 11.06 -31.97
CA GLY A 178 -2.67 12.09 -32.07
C GLY A 178 -4.09 11.59 -32.30
N GLU A 179 -4.33 10.32 -32.57
CA GLU A 179 -5.66 9.75 -32.79
C GLU A 179 -6.28 9.21 -31.49
N ALA A 180 -7.57 9.49 -31.28
CA ALA A 180 -8.27 9.00 -30.08
C ALA A 180 -8.52 7.49 -30.17
N GLY A 181 -7.95 6.72 -29.24
CA GLY A 181 -8.11 5.28 -29.18
C GLY A 181 -9.38 4.84 -28.43
N SER A 182 -9.76 3.57 -28.61
CA SER A 182 -10.69 2.86 -27.72
C SER A 182 -9.91 1.86 -26.89
N TRP A 183 -10.08 1.90 -25.57
CA TRP A 183 -9.19 1.23 -24.63
C TRP A 183 -9.99 0.31 -23.69
N PRO A 184 -9.45 -0.87 -23.33
CA PRO A 184 -10.17 -1.78 -22.47
C PRO A 184 -10.28 -1.23 -21.03
N ASP A 185 -11.41 -1.46 -20.39
CA ASP A 185 -11.58 -1.33 -18.95
C ASP A 185 -11.09 -2.61 -18.21
N GLY A 186 -11.28 -2.67 -16.89
CA GLY A 186 -10.88 -3.80 -16.05
C GLY A 186 -11.55 -5.13 -16.39
N PHE A 187 -12.64 -5.12 -17.17
CA PHE A 187 -13.32 -6.31 -17.67
C PHE A 187 -12.97 -6.63 -19.13
N GLY A 188 -12.13 -5.81 -19.76
CA GLY A 188 -11.71 -5.96 -21.15
C GLY A 188 -12.66 -5.33 -22.16
N GLU A 189 -13.70 -4.60 -21.73
CA GLU A 189 -14.62 -3.93 -22.65
C GLU A 189 -14.01 -2.62 -23.17
N LEU A 190 -14.09 -2.39 -24.49
CA LEU A 190 -13.51 -1.20 -25.11
C LEU A 190 -14.35 0.05 -24.84
N GLN A 191 -13.71 1.06 -24.27
CA GLN A 191 -14.27 2.36 -23.96
C GLN A 191 -13.68 3.43 -24.89
N SER A 192 -14.55 4.24 -25.51
CA SER A 192 -14.14 5.40 -26.34
C SER A 192 -14.15 6.73 -25.56
N ARG A 193 -14.71 6.71 -24.35
CA ARG A 193 -14.70 7.81 -23.37
C ARG A 193 -13.36 7.89 -22.64
N PRO A 194 -13.05 9.01 -21.95
CA PRO A 194 -11.94 9.03 -21.02
C PRO A 194 -12.13 7.99 -19.90
N LEU A 195 -11.02 7.40 -19.48
CA LEU A 195 -10.95 6.38 -18.44
C LEU A 195 -10.66 7.01 -17.07
N THR A 196 -11.01 6.29 -16.03
CA THR A 196 -10.79 6.66 -14.63
C THR A 196 -10.32 5.42 -13.85
N VAL A 197 -9.78 5.62 -12.65
CA VAL A 197 -9.44 4.50 -11.76
C VAL A 197 -10.62 3.59 -11.43
N TYR A 198 -11.85 4.10 -11.51
CA TYR A 198 -13.08 3.33 -11.27
C TYR A 198 -13.40 2.32 -12.37
N ASP A 199 -12.80 2.48 -13.55
CA ASP A 199 -12.92 1.51 -14.64
C ASP A 199 -12.08 0.26 -14.40
N PHE A 200 -11.21 0.26 -13.38
CA PHE A 200 -10.27 -0.81 -13.05
C PHE A 200 -10.43 -1.28 -11.59
N PRO A 201 -11.62 -1.79 -11.20
CA PRO A 201 -11.89 -2.17 -9.82
C PRO A 201 -10.98 -3.31 -9.36
N GLY A 202 -10.40 -3.19 -8.16
CA GLY A 202 -9.58 -4.24 -7.55
C GLY A 202 -8.19 -4.44 -8.17
N VAL A 203 -7.79 -3.63 -9.16
CA VAL A 203 -6.48 -3.76 -9.81
C VAL A 203 -5.36 -3.20 -8.94
N ALA A 204 -5.59 -2.08 -8.24
CA ALA A 204 -4.61 -1.51 -7.32
C ALA A 204 -4.70 -2.16 -5.93
N LEU A 205 -3.53 -2.43 -5.33
CA LEU A 205 -3.45 -2.83 -3.92
C LEU A 205 -4.01 -1.71 -3.04
N SER A 206 -4.91 -2.08 -2.13
CA SER A 206 -5.34 -1.16 -1.10
C SER A 206 -4.16 -0.85 -0.19
N ALA A 207 -3.84 0.44 -0.03
CA ALA A 207 -2.90 0.90 1.00
C ALA A 207 -3.46 0.74 2.43
N GLN A 208 -4.71 0.29 2.57
CA GLN A 208 -5.35 0.07 3.85
C GLN A 208 -4.78 -1.20 4.50
N PRO A 209 -4.13 -1.09 5.67
CA PRO A 209 -3.70 -2.28 6.40
C PRO A 209 -4.91 -3.12 6.78
N GLY A 210 -4.76 -4.45 6.79
CA GLY A 210 -5.81 -5.36 7.25
C GLY A 210 -6.28 -4.94 8.64
N TYR A 211 -7.55 -4.56 8.77
CA TYR A 211 -8.12 -4.17 10.05
C TYR A 211 -8.05 -5.38 11.00
N PRO A 212 -7.47 -5.26 12.21
CA PRO A 212 -7.49 -6.38 13.14
C PRO A 212 -8.96 -6.68 13.52
N PRO A 213 -9.36 -7.95 13.62
CA PRO A 213 -10.70 -8.28 14.06
C PRO A 213 -10.94 -7.68 15.45
N ILE A 214 -12.09 -7.02 15.61
CA ILE A 214 -12.60 -6.56 16.90
C ILE A 214 -12.61 -7.77 17.85
N PRO A 215 -12.04 -7.68 19.07
CA PRO A 215 -12.19 -8.74 20.05
C PRO A 215 -13.68 -8.99 20.27
N SER A 216 -14.11 -10.24 20.10
CA SER A 216 -15.42 -10.64 20.60
C SER A 216 -15.38 -10.50 22.12
N GLU A 217 -16.02 -9.46 22.65
CA GLU A 217 -16.27 -9.32 24.09
C GLU A 217 -16.98 -10.61 24.55
N LEU A 218 -16.35 -11.34 25.49
CA LEU A 218 -16.88 -12.56 26.12
C LEU A 218 -17.84 -12.21 27.26
#